data_AF-A0A4R3RGJ6-F1
#
_entry.id   AF-A0A4R3RGJ6-F1
#
_cell.length_a   1.000
_cell.length_b   1.000
_cell.length_c   1.000
_cell.angle_alpha   90.00
_cell.angle_beta   90.00
_cell.angle_gamma   90.00
#
_symmetry.space_group_name_H-M   'P 1'
#
loop_
_entity.id
_entity.type
_entity.pdbx_description
1 polymer ?
#
loop_
_entity_poly.entity_id
_entity_poly.type
_entity_poly.pdbx_seq_one_letter_code
_entity_poly.pdbx_strand_id
1 'polypeptide(L)'
;MKTSVFAFGTRRAPRAHAVVLLALVASIVGGGVASAIVGGFRINLTPSEPLGLWRIVALDRPAAAGDLVFICPPQTAVMMAARERGYLRSGTCPGGIAPLIKSVVAVAGQHVEIGAGVTIDGRPVPLCDLNDIANAPA
;
A
#
# COMPACT_ATOMS: atom_id res chain seq x y z
N MET A 1 45.44 -3.23 -59.94
CA MET A 1 44.09 -3.85 -60.02
C MET A 1 43.77 -4.47 -58.67
N LYS A 2 42.74 -3.93 -57.99
CA LYS A 2 41.95 -4.39 -56.81
C LYS A 2 42.65 -4.85 -55.52
N THR A 3 42.65 -4.05 -54.43
CA THR A 3 41.68 -4.00 -53.31
C THR A 3 41.28 -5.33 -52.68
N SER A 4 41.65 -5.56 -51.41
CA SER A 4 40.76 -5.34 -50.24
C SER A 4 41.32 -6.01 -48.99
N VAL A 5 41.66 -5.21 -47.97
CA VAL A 5 41.82 -5.69 -46.58
C VAL A 5 40.43 -5.68 -45.95
N PHE A 6 39.89 -6.86 -45.61
CA PHE A 6 38.66 -6.97 -44.82
C PHE A 6 38.96 -6.59 -43.38
N ALA A 7 38.52 -5.40 -42.97
CA ALA A 7 38.49 -4.98 -41.57
C ALA A 7 37.35 -5.72 -40.85
N PHE A 8 37.70 -6.69 -40.01
CA PHE A 8 36.76 -7.35 -39.11
C PHE A 8 36.42 -6.39 -37.96
N GLY A 9 35.35 -5.60 -38.12
CA GLY A 9 34.90 -4.63 -37.13
C GLY A 9 34.39 -5.30 -35.85
N THR A 10 35.16 -5.22 -34.78
CA THR A 10 34.80 -5.63 -33.42
C THR A 10 33.84 -4.62 -32.76
N ARG A 11 32.56 -4.57 -33.19
CA ARG A 11 31.51 -3.78 -32.51
C ARG A 11 30.59 -4.61 -31.59
N ARG A 12 31.10 -5.65 -30.92
CA ARG A 12 30.31 -6.54 -30.03
C ARG A 12 30.49 -6.29 -28.53
N ALA A 13 31.66 -5.87 -28.07
CA ALA A 13 31.97 -5.74 -26.63
C ALA A 13 31.08 -4.75 -25.84
N PRO A 14 30.83 -3.49 -26.27
CA PRO A 14 30.08 -2.54 -25.45
C PRO A 14 28.60 -2.92 -25.29
N ARG A 15 28.03 -3.62 -26.27
CA ARG A 15 26.65 -4.09 -26.23
C ARG A 15 26.48 -5.28 -25.27
N ALA A 16 27.45 -6.19 -25.24
CA ALA A 16 27.43 -7.32 -24.32
C ALA A 16 27.55 -6.85 -22.85
N HIS A 17 28.46 -5.92 -22.55
CA HIS A 17 28.58 -5.34 -21.21
C HIS A 17 27.31 -4.59 -20.79
N ALA A 18 26.71 -3.81 -21.69
CA ALA A 18 25.45 -3.14 -21.41
C ALA A 18 24.31 -4.13 -21.09
N VAL A 19 24.20 -5.23 -21.85
CA VAL A 19 23.21 -6.28 -21.60
C VAL A 19 23.42 -6.95 -20.24
N VAL A 20 24.67 -7.28 -19.89
CA VAL A 20 24.99 -7.89 -18.59
C VAL A 20 24.67 -6.95 -17.43
N LEU A 21 25.01 -5.66 -17.55
CA LEU A 21 24.69 -4.67 -16.51
C LEU A 21 23.18 -4.50 -16.33
N LEU A 22 22.41 -4.41 -17.44
CA LEU A 22 20.96 -4.32 -17.39
C LEU A 22 20.33 -5.57 -16.74
N ALA A 23 20.82 -6.76 -17.09
CA ALA A 23 20.36 -8.00 -16.49
C ALA A 23 20.63 -8.03 -14.98
N LEU A 24 21.82 -7.62 -14.55
CA LEU A 24 22.18 -7.55 -13.13
C LEU A 24 21.27 -6.59 -12.36
N VAL A 25 21.04 -5.37 -12.88
CA VAL A 25 20.15 -4.39 -12.26
C VAL A 25 18.73 -4.94 -12.18
N ALA A 26 18.22 -5.54 -13.25
CA ALA A 26 16.88 -6.14 -13.26
C ALA A 26 16.75 -7.26 -12.24
N SER A 27 17.78 -8.11 -12.08
CA SER A 27 17.79 -9.17 -11.06
C SER A 27 17.81 -8.62 -9.64
N ILE A 28 18.59 -7.56 -9.37
CA ILE A 28 18.64 -6.92 -8.05
C ILE A 28 17.28 -6.29 -7.71
N VAL A 29 16.70 -5.53 -8.63
CA VAL A 29 15.41 -4.87 -8.42
C VAL A 29 14.29 -5.91 -8.27
N GLY A 30 14.24 -6.90 -9.18
CA GLY A 30 13.25 -7.97 -9.13
C GLY A 30 13.34 -8.79 -7.85
N GLY A 31 14.56 -9.15 -7.44
CA GLY A 31 14.82 -9.83 -6.18
C GLY A 31 14.38 -9.00 -4.97
N GLY A 32 14.72 -7.71 -4.94
CA GLY A 32 14.32 -6.80 -3.87
C GLY A 32 12.80 -6.64 -3.75
N VAL A 33 12.10 -6.48 -4.88
CA VAL A 33 10.62 -6.41 -4.90
C VAL A 33 10.00 -7.71 -4.42
N ALA A 34 10.49 -8.86 -4.88
CA ALA A 34 10.00 -10.16 -4.45
C ALA A 34 10.21 -10.35 -2.93
N SER A 35 11.39 -10.02 -2.41
CA SER A 35 11.68 -10.07 -0.97
C SER A 35 10.78 -9.14 -0.15
N ALA A 36 10.50 -7.93 -0.65
CA ALA A 36 9.59 -6.99 0.01
C ALA A 36 8.16 -7.54 0.09
N ILE A 37 7.65 -8.13 -1.00
CA ILE A 37 6.32 -8.75 -1.03
C ILE A 37 6.25 -9.91 -0.02
N VAL A 38 7.23 -10.82 -0.04
CA VAL A 38 7.29 -11.95 0.90
C VAL A 38 7.45 -11.48 2.35
N GLY A 39 8.19 -10.40 2.57
CA GLY A 39 8.37 -9.77 3.88
C GLY A 39 7.16 -9.00 4.41
N GLY A 40 6.05 -8.96 3.65
CA GLY A 40 4.83 -8.26 4.03
C GLY A 40 4.90 -6.74 3.89
N PHE A 41 5.85 -6.22 3.10
CA PHE A 41 6.00 -4.78 2.91
C PHE A 41 5.02 -4.20 1.90
N ARG A 42 4.60 -2.96 2.15
CA ARG A 42 3.69 -2.19 1.31
C ARG A 42 4.03 -0.72 1.26
N ILE A 43 3.68 -0.09 0.16
CA ILE A 43 3.79 1.36 0.01
C ILE A 43 2.39 1.97 0.18
N ASN A 44 2.24 2.83 1.18
CA ASN A 44 1.04 3.65 1.33
C ASN A 44 1.21 4.94 0.53
N LEU A 45 0.30 5.17 -0.41
CA LEU A 45 0.27 6.36 -1.29
C LEU A 45 -1.00 7.19 -1.10
N THR A 46 -1.75 6.95 -0.02
CA THR A 46 -2.97 7.70 0.31
C THR A 46 -2.77 8.48 1.62
N PRO A 47 -3.23 9.74 1.69
CA PRO A 47 -2.99 10.61 2.84
C PRO A 47 -3.82 10.26 4.09
N SER A 48 -4.61 9.18 4.06
CA SER A 48 -5.36 8.72 5.24
C SER A 48 -4.46 8.24 6.38
N GLU A 49 -3.21 7.91 6.05
CA GLU A 49 -2.16 7.49 6.97
C GLU A 49 -0.82 8.00 6.44
N PRO A 50 0.27 8.02 7.25
CA PRO A 50 1.58 8.43 6.80
C PRO A 50 2.00 7.74 5.49
N LEU A 51 2.42 8.55 4.52
CA LEU A 51 2.97 8.07 3.26
C LEU A 51 4.28 7.32 3.52
N GLY A 52 4.51 6.24 2.78
CA GLY A 52 5.79 5.54 2.82
C GLY A 52 5.67 4.02 2.92
N LEU A 53 6.74 3.41 3.44
CA LEU A 53 6.89 1.96 3.55
C LEU A 53 6.31 1.44 4.87
N TRP A 54 5.38 0.51 4.76
CA TRP A 54 4.72 -0.17 5.87
C TRP A 54 5.04 -1.66 5.82
N ARG A 55 4.99 -2.32 6.98
CA ARG A 55 5.11 -3.77 7.09
C ARG A 55 3.88 -4.35 7.75
N ILE A 56 3.28 -5.34 7.11
CA ILE A 56 2.17 -6.11 7.65
C ILE A 56 2.76 -7.23 8.51
N VAL A 57 2.35 -7.26 9.78
CA VAL A 57 2.73 -8.29 10.73
C VAL A 57 1.47 -8.93 11.30
N ALA A 58 1.53 -10.23 11.59
CA ALA A 58 0.46 -10.89 12.32
C ALA A 58 0.44 -10.37 13.76
N LEU A 59 -0.75 -10.08 14.29
CA LEU A 59 -0.92 -9.83 15.71
C LEU A 59 -0.85 -11.17 16.46
N ASP A 60 -0.03 -11.23 17.50
CA ASP A 60 0.12 -12.35 18.43
C ASP A 60 -0.78 -12.23 19.67
N ARG A 61 -1.51 -11.12 19.77
CA ARG A 61 -2.48 -10.80 20.81
C ARG A 61 -3.78 -10.27 20.21
N PRO A 62 -4.88 -10.23 20.98
CA PRO A 62 -6.06 -9.47 20.58
C PRO A 62 -5.70 -8.01 20.25
N ALA A 63 -6.43 -7.44 19.28
CA ALA A 63 -6.31 -6.02 18.96
C ALA A 63 -6.72 -5.17 20.17
N ALA A 64 -5.97 -4.10 20.39
CA ALA A 64 -6.18 -3.12 21.44
C ALA A 64 -6.49 -1.75 20.82
N ALA A 65 -7.18 -0.89 21.57
CA ALA A 65 -7.36 0.49 21.15
C ALA A 65 -6.00 1.18 20.94
N GLY A 66 -5.87 1.93 19.85
CA GLY A 66 -4.61 2.55 19.41
C GLY A 66 -3.79 1.69 18.45
N ASP A 67 -4.11 0.40 18.27
CA ASP A 67 -3.43 -0.41 17.25
C ASP A 67 -3.74 0.09 15.85
N LEU A 68 -2.72 0.09 14.99
CA LEU A 68 -2.87 0.22 13.55
C LEU A 68 -2.99 -1.16 12.91
N VAL A 69 -4.07 -1.37 12.19
CA VAL A 69 -4.40 -2.66 11.58
C VAL A 69 -4.61 -2.52 10.08
N PHE A 70 -4.29 -3.60 9.37
CA PHE A 70 -4.69 -3.77 7.98
C PHE A 70 -5.98 -4.57 7.93
N ILE A 71 -7.03 -4.00 7.32
CA ILE A 71 -8.32 -4.67 7.15
C ILE A 71 -8.67 -4.85 5.67
N CYS A 72 -9.44 -5.89 5.39
CA CYS A 72 -10.16 -5.98 4.12
C CYS A 72 -11.53 -5.31 4.25
N PRO A 73 -11.92 -4.43 3.31
CA PRO A 73 -13.26 -3.89 3.30
C PRO A 73 -14.29 -5.02 3.20
N PRO A 74 -15.45 -4.90 3.86
CA PRO A 74 -16.52 -5.88 3.71
C PRO A 74 -17.07 -5.83 2.28
N GLN A 75 -17.52 -6.98 1.75
CA GLN A 75 -18.04 -7.08 0.39
C GLN A 75 -19.49 -6.59 0.27
N THR A 76 -19.74 -5.35 0.68
CA THR A 76 -21.06 -4.71 0.57
C THR A 76 -21.19 -3.97 -0.76
N ALA A 77 -22.42 -3.74 -1.22
CA ALA A 77 -22.69 -2.98 -2.44
C ALA A 77 -22.08 -1.55 -2.40
N VAL A 78 -22.09 -0.92 -1.21
CA VAL A 78 -21.49 0.41 -1.01
C VAL A 78 -19.97 0.39 -1.22
N MET A 79 -19.28 -0.63 -0.69
CA MET A 79 -17.82 -0.76 -0.88
C MET A 79 -17.46 -1.09 -2.32
N MET A 80 -18.27 -1.89 -3.01
CA MET A 80 -18.10 -2.17 -4.43
C MET A 80 -18.29 -0.91 -5.28
N ALA A 81 -19.33 -0.12 -5.02
CA ALA A 81 -19.54 1.16 -5.69
C ALA A 81 -18.39 2.15 -5.42
N ALA A 82 -17.85 2.18 -4.20
CA ALA A 82 -16.69 3.01 -3.86
C ALA A 82 -15.43 2.60 -4.67
N ARG A 83 -15.22 1.29 -4.87
CA ARG A 83 -14.16 0.77 -5.75
C ARG A 83 -14.39 1.17 -7.20
N GLU A 84 -15.60 1.00 -7.73
CA GLU A 84 -15.95 1.37 -9.11
C GLU A 84 -15.75 2.87 -9.38
N ARG A 85 -16.02 3.70 -8.37
CA ARG A 85 -15.76 5.16 -8.41
C ARG A 85 -14.29 5.53 -8.19
N GLY A 86 -13.41 4.56 -7.97
CA GLY A 86 -11.98 4.78 -7.80
C GLY A 86 -11.56 5.28 -6.41
N TYR A 87 -12.46 5.30 -5.42
CA TYR A 87 -12.12 5.66 -4.03
C TYR A 87 -11.28 4.59 -3.36
N LEU A 88 -11.48 3.32 -3.73
CA LEU A 88 -10.71 2.19 -3.23
C LEU A 88 -9.80 1.65 -4.31
N ARG A 89 -8.50 1.54 -4.00
CA ARG A 89 -7.49 1.02 -4.93
C ARG A 89 -7.65 -0.49 -5.12
N SER A 90 -7.22 -1.01 -6.27
CA SER A 90 -7.17 -2.45 -6.50
C SER A 90 -6.11 -3.14 -5.63
N GLY A 91 -6.37 -4.37 -5.19
CA GLY A 91 -5.40 -5.16 -4.43
C GLY A 91 -5.87 -6.55 -4.02
N THR A 92 -5.29 -7.09 -2.95
CA THR A 92 -5.34 -8.52 -2.62
C THR A 92 -6.54 -8.96 -1.77
N CYS A 93 -7.40 -8.05 -1.33
CA CYS A 93 -8.60 -8.43 -0.59
C CYS A 93 -9.66 -9.07 -1.49
N PRO A 94 -10.59 -9.84 -0.90
CA PRO A 94 -11.85 -10.18 -1.56
C PRO A 94 -12.51 -8.92 -2.15
N GLY A 95 -13.08 -9.06 -3.35
CA GLY A 95 -13.60 -7.91 -4.12
C GLY A 95 -12.53 -7.13 -4.89
N GLY A 96 -11.27 -7.57 -4.85
CA GLY A 96 -10.17 -6.99 -5.62
C GLY A 96 -9.72 -5.62 -5.11
N ILE A 97 -9.87 -5.36 -3.80
CA ILE A 97 -9.55 -4.09 -3.16
C ILE A 97 -8.20 -4.18 -2.41
N ALA A 98 -7.44 -3.09 -2.34
CA ALA A 98 -6.25 -2.99 -1.52
C ALA A 98 -6.63 -3.02 -0.03
N PRO A 99 -5.90 -3.78 0.82
CA PRO A 99 -6.11 -3.71 2.26
C PRO A 99 -5.94 -2.28 2.77
N LEU A 100 -6.85 -1.87 3.66
CA LEU A 100 -6.90 -0.52 4.22
C LEU A 100 -6.16 -0.49 5.55
N ILE A 101 -5.44 0.59 5.81
CA ILE A 101 -4.87 0.88 7.14
C ILE A 101 -5.91 1.64 7.94
N LYS A 102 -6.17 1.18 9.17
CA LYS A 102 -7.12 1.81 10.11
C LYS A 102 -6.62 1.73 11.54
N SER A 103 -6.94 2.74 12.33
CA SER A 103 -6.77 2.74 13.78
C SER A 103 -7.93 2.03 14.48
N VAL A 104 -7.62 1.15 15.42
CA VAL A 104 -8.61 0.56 16.33
C VAL A 104 -8.95 1.60 17.39
N VAL A 105 -10.19 2.10 17.38
CA VAL A 105 -10.63 3.11 18.36
C VAL A 105 -11.36 2.49 19.55
N ALA A 106 -12.05 1.36 19.36
CA ALA A 106 -12.79 0.65 20.40
C ALA A 106 -12.53 -0.86 20.33
N VAL A 107 -12.68 -1.54 21.46
CA VAL A 107 -12.59 -3.01 21.58
C VAL A 107 -13.85 -3.61 22.20
N ALA A 108 -13.94 -4.95 22.22
CA ALA A 108 -15.09 -5.66 22.76
C ALA A 108 -15.40 -5.25 24.22
N GLY A 109 -16.69 -5.06 24.51
CA GLY A 109 -17.19 -4.63 25.81
C GLY A 109 -17.39 -3.12 25.96
N GLN A 110 -16.82 -2.31 25.06
CA GLN A 110 -17.05 -0.86 25.04
C GLN A 110 -18.33 -0.50 24.26
N HIS A 111 -18.99 0.58 24.67
CA HIS A 111 -20.16 1.11 23.97
C HIS A 111 -19.76 2.18 22.96
N VAL A 112 -20.14 1.99 21.70
CA VAL A 112 -19.87 2.93 20.60
C VAL A 112 -21.18 3.59 20.19
N GLU A 113 -21.20 4.93 20.24
CA GLU A 113 -22.31 5.73 19.73
C GLU A 113 -21.84 6.54 18.52
N ILE A 114 -22.69 6.61 17.49
CA ILE A 114 -22.41 7.29 16.22
C ILE A 114 -23.50 8.34 16.00
N GLY A 115 -23.10 9.61 15.96
CA GLY A 115 -23.96 10.77 15.70
C GLY A 115 -23.25 11.79 14.82
N ALA A 116 -23.27 13.07 15.21
CA ALA A 116 -22.45 14.11 14.57
C ALA A 116 -20.94 13.90 14.81
N GLY A 117 -20.60 13.14 15.85
CA GLY A 117 -19.27 12.57 16.06
C GLY A 117 -19.36 11.12 16.53
N VAL A 118 -18.21 10.54 16.84
CA VAL A 118 -18.12 9.18 17.42
C VAL A 118 -17.71 9.28 18.89
N THR A 119 -18.41 8.57 19.76
CA THR A 119 -18.06 8.47 21.19
C THR A 119 -17.91 7.01 21.63
N ILE A 120 -17.00 6.78 22.58
CA ILE A 120 -16.72 5.48 23.19
C ILE A 120 -16.87 5.64 24.70
N ASP A 121 -17.80 4.89 25.30
CA ASP A 121 -18.12 4.97 26.73
C ASP A 121 -18.38 6.43 27.19
N GLY A 122 -19.08 7.20 26.35
CA GLY A 122 -19.39 8.62 26.57
C GLY A 122 -18.24 9.60 26.30
N ARG A 123 -17.07 9.14 25.84
CA ARG A 123 -15.92 9.99 25.52
C ARG A 123 -15.76 10.20 24.01
N PRO A 124 -15.59 11.45 23.53
CA PRO A 124 -15.44 11.71 22.10
C PRO A 124 -14.13 11.16 21.54
N VAL A 125 -14.19 10.62 20.33
CA VAL A 125 -13.02 10.22 19.54
C VAL A 125 -12.53 11.44 18.74
N PRO A 126 -11.26 11.85 18.88
CA PRO A 126 -10.71 12.97 18.11
C PRO A 126 -10.78 12.74 16.60
N LEU A 127 -10.93 13.82 15.81
CA LEU A 127 -11.02 13.79 14.34
C LEU A 127 -12.15 12.93 13.77
N CYS A 128 -13.13 12.58 14.60
CA CYS A 128 -14.34 11.87 14.18
C CYS A 128 -15.58 12.75 14.32
N ASP A 129 -15.43 14.06 14.54
CA ASP A 129 -16.50 15.05 14.46
C ASP A 129 -16.66 15.52 13.01
N LEU A 130 -17.88 15.56 12.50
CA LEU A 130 -18.17 16.07 11.15
C LEU A 130 -17.76 17.54 10.99
N ASN A 131 -17.74 18.31 12.09
CA ASN A 131 -17.27 19.69 12.08
C ASN A 131 -15.74 19.79 11.93
N ASP A 132 -14.98 18.76 12.30
CA ASP A 132 -13.54 18.71 12.08
C ASP A 132 -13.22 18.55 10.60
N ILE A 133 -14.05 17.83 9.84
CA ILE A 133 -13.90 17.68 8.38
C ILE A 133 -14.16 19.02 7.67
N ALA A 134 -15.13 19.80 8.14
CA ALA A 134 -15.46 21.10 7.58
C ALA A 134 -14.35 22.15 7.78
N ASN A 135 -13.48 21.96 8.79
CA ASN A 135 -12.44 22.91 9.18
C ASN A 135 -11.01 22.39 8.92
N ALA A 136 -10.84 21.22 8.31
CA ALA A 136 -9.52 20.67 8.03
C ALA A 136 -8.77 21.52 6.97
N PRO A 137 -7.50 21.90 7.21
CA PRO A 137 -6.71 22.62 6.22
C PRO A 137 -6.47 21.73 4.99
N ALA A 138 -6.63 22.32 3.80
CA ALA A 138 -6.48 21.67 2.50
C ALA A 138 -5.04 21.22 2.21
#